data_AF-A0A024U964-F1
#
_entry.id   AF-A0A024U964-F1
#
_cell.length_a   1.000
_cell.length_b   1.000
_cell.length_c   1.000
_cell.angle_alpha   90.00
_cell.angle_beta   90.00
_cell.angle_gamma   90.00
#
_symmetry.space_group_name_H-M   'P 1'
#
loop_
_entity.id
_entity.type
_entity.pdbx_description
1 polymer ?
#
loop_
_entity_poly.entity_id
_entity_poly.type
_entity_poly.pdbx_seq_one_letter_code
_entity_poly.pdbx_strand_id
1 'polypeptide(L)'
;MHGSSSIGSGSIGTRLKCIQDTQAQEERQMKEQHARYLDQVREAQQNELKILADKHAAQLQAFFEDVQRAAAQIDAEANALMEKKRQWDIVEQRVHEAMEKLSNSVVKLNVGGRIFALPKDTLLKYEGSYFHAMLSQSKWKPDLDNDAYFIDADPTLFEYVMTYLREGDLSCEGLPPLKKQRLMKTLDYLNLEVLEWDASASVGFGPILGRMEQLRLHHLLALLTPPC
;
A
#
# COMPACT_ATOMS: atom_id res chain seq x y z
N MET A 1 -138.38 -19.09 -13.55
CA MET A 1 -137.14 -19.86 -13.37
C MET A 1 -136.22 -19.48 -14.54
N HIS A 2 -135.53 -18.34 -14.43
CA HIS A 2 -134.11 -18.22 -14.06
C HIS A 2 -133.13 -18.89 -15.03
N GLY A 3 -132.28 -18.07 -15.63
CA GLY A 3 -131.13 -18.51 -16.41
C GLY A 3 -130.36 -17.33 -17.02
N SER A 4 -130.04 -16.31 -16.23
CA SER A 4 -129.22 -15.18 -16.66
C SER A 4 -127.76 -15.62 -16.79
N SER A 5 -127.27 -15.77 -18.02
CA SER A 5 -125.86 -16.02 -18.31
C SER A 5 -125.05 -14.74 -18.08
N SER A 6 -124.47 -14.62 -16.89
CA SER A 6 -123.45 -13.64 -16.55
C SER A 6 -122.11 -14.09 -17.16
N ILE A 7 -121.76 -13.55 -18.32
CA ILE A 7 -120.46 -13.74 -18.96
C ILE A 7 -119.40 -13.03 -18.11
N GLY A 8 -118.59 -13.82 -17.42
CA GLY A 8 -117.58 -13.37 -16.47
C GLY A 8 -116.44 -12.61 -17.14
N SER A 9 -116.43 -11.29 -16.97
CA SER A 9 -115.32 -10.40 -17.33
C SER A 9 -114.02 -10.66 -16.53
N GLY A 10 -114.01 -11.64 -15.60
CA GLY A 10 -112.85 -12.01 -14.79
C GLY A 10 -111.83 -12.94 -15.46
N SER A 11 -112.18 -13.65 -16.55
CA SER A 11 -111.31 -14.71 -17.12
C SER A 11 -110.12 -14.19 -17.94
N ILE A 12 -110.32 -13.10 -18.68
CA ILE A 12 -109.27 -12.52 -19.55
C ILE A 12 -108.24 -11.74 -18.72
N GLY A 13 -108.70 -11.00 -17.70
CA GLY A 13 -107.81 -10.24 -16.80
C GLY A 13 -106.84 -11.13 -16.03
N THR A 14 -107.28 -12.30 -15.56
CA THR A 14 -106.41 -13.26 -14.86
C THR A 14 -105.35 -13.86 -15.79
N ARG A 15 -105.70 -14.16 -17.05
CA ARG A 15 -104.72 -14.66 -18.04
C ARG A 15 -103.68 -13.60 -18.40
N LEU A 16 -104.11 -12.35 -18.62
CA LEU A 16 -103.20 -11.25 -18.91
C LEU A 16 -102.21 -11.01 -17.75
N LYS A 17 -102.70 -11.06 -16.51
CA LYS A 17 -101.88 -10.92 -15.30
C LYS A 17 -100.87 -12.07 -15.17
N CYS A 18 -101.29 -13.30 -15.40
CA CYS A 18 -100.38 -14.47 -15.39
C CYS A 18 -99.24 -14.31 -16.41
N ILE A 19 -99.55 -13.86 -17.63
CA ILE A 19 -98.53 -13.61 -18.67
C ILE A 19 -97.55 -12.51 -18.25
N GLN A 20 -98.05 -11.40 -17.69
CA GLN A 20 -97.20 -10.32 -17.19
C GLN A 20 -96.32 -10.76 -16.02
N ASP A 21 -96.87 -11.55 -15.09
CA ASP A 21 -96.12 -12.09 -13.95
C ASP A 21 -95.05 -13.09 -14.40
N THR A 22 -95.35 -13.95 -15.39
CA THR A 22 -94.37 -14.87 -16.00
C THR A 22 -93.25 -14.11 -16.71
N GLN A 23 -93.58 -13.11 -17.53
CA GLN A 23 -92.57 -12.26 -18.19
C GLN A 23 -91.69 -11.53 -17.17
N ALA A 24 -92.29 -10.98 -16.11
CA ALA A 24 -91.55 -10.30 -15.05
C ALA A 24 -90.66 -11.27 -14.25
N GLN A 25 -91.05 -12.54 -14.11
CA GLN A 25 -90.25 -13.57 -13.47
C GLN A 25 -89.08 -14.02 -14.35
N GLU A 26 -89.30 -14.21 -15.65
CA GLU A 26 -88.26 -14.54 -16.62
C GLU A 26 -87.22 -13.43 -16.73
N GLU A 27 -87.65 -12.17 -16.79
CA GLU A 27 -86.74 -11.01 -16.78
C GLU A 27 -85.90 -10.95 -15.50
N ARG A 28 -86.49 -11.25 -14.34
CA ARG A 28 -85.75 -11.31 -13.07
C ARG A 28 -84.74 -12.44 -13.07
N GLN A 29 -85.13 -13.63 -13.54
CA GLN A 29 -84.22 -14.77 -13.64
C GLN A 29 -83.05 -14.48 -14.59
N MET A 30 -83.32 -13.88 -15.75
CA MET A 30 -82.28 -13.47 -16.71
C MET A 30 -81.35 -12.41 -16.12
N LYS A 31 -81.90 -11.41 -15.40
CA LYS A 31 -81.10 -10.39 -14.71
C LYS A 31 -80.23 -10.99 -13.61
N GLU A 32 -80.77 -11.90 -12.81
CA GLU A 32 -80.02 -12.61 -11.77
C GLU A 32 -78.93 -13.50 -12.35
N GLN A 33 -79.22 -14.25 -13.43
CA GLN A 33 -78.21 -15.05 -14.13
C GLN A 33 -77.11 -14.18 -14.72
N HIS A 34 -77.47 -13.05 -15.34
CA HIS A 34 -76.51 -12.11 -15.89
C HIS A 34 -75.65 -11.48 -14.78
N ALA A 35 -76.25 -11.09 -13.65
CA ALA A 35 -75.51 -10.56 -12.49
C ALA A 35 -74.51 -11.59 -11.95
N ARG A 36 -74.93 -12.86 -11.80
CA ARG A 36 -74.03 -13.95 -11.37
C ARG A 36 -72.88 -14.16 -12.35
N TYR A 37 -73.16 -14.11 -13.66
CA TYR A 37 -72.11 -14.24 -14.67
C TYR A 37 -71.09 -13.09 -14.57
N LEU A 38 -71.54 -11.85 -14.41
CA LEU A 38 -70.65 -10.70 -14.27
C LEU A 38 -69.80 -10.79 -12.98
N ASP A 39 -70.37 -11.26 -11.87
CA ASP A 39 -69.62 -11.45 -10.64
C ASP A 39 -68.58 -12.58 -10.77
N GLN A 40 -68.92 -13.69 -11.45
CA GLN A 40 -67.96 -14.76 -11.74
C GLN A 40 -66.78 -14.27 -12.59
N VAL A 41 -67.05 -13.46 -13.63
CA VAL A 41 -65.99 -12.89 -14.46
C VAL A 41 -65.10 -11.94 -13.64
N ARG A 42 -65.71 -11.10 -12.78
CA ARG A 42 -64.97 -10.19 -11.90
C ARG A 42 -64.07 -10.97 -10.94
N GLU A 43 -64.61 -12.01 -10.30
CA GLU A 43 -63.86 -12.85 -9.36
C GLU A 43 -62.72 -13.60 -10.06
N ALA A 44 -62.97 -14.15 -11.26
CA ALA A 44 -61.95 -14.80 -12.07
C ALA A 44 -60.81 -13.83 -12.41
N GLN A 45 -61.13 -12.61 -12.86
CA GLN A 45 -60.12 -11.58 -13.15
C GLN A 45 -59.34 -11.15 -11.90
N GLN A 46 -60.01 -11.00 -10.76
CA GLN A 46 -59.35 -10.67 -9.48
C GLN A 46 -58.40 -11.79 -9.04
N ASN A 47 -58.80 -13.05 -9.20
CA ASN A 47 -57.96 -14.19 -8.87
C ASN A 47 -56.72 -14.27 -9.78
N GLU A 48 -56.88 -14.04 -11.09
CA GLU A 48 -55.73 -14.00 -12.02
C GLU A 48 -54.74 -12.90 -11.66
N LEU A 49 -55.23 -11.69 -11.38
CA LEU A 49 -54.39 -10.56 -10.96
C LEU A 49 -53.68 -10.84 -9.64
N LYS A 50 -54.36 -11.47 -8.68
CA LYS A 50 -53.77 -11.85 -7.40
C LYS A 50 -52.65 -12.89 -7.60
N ILE A 51 -52.91 -13.94 -8.38
CA ILE A 51 -51.91 -14.98 -8.68
C ILE A 51 -50.69 -14.35 -9.38
N LEU A 52 -50.92 -13.42 -10.31
CA LEU A 52 -49.83 -12.72 -11.00
C LEU A 52 -49.02 -11.85 -10.05
N ALA A 53 -49.68 -11.09 -9.17
CA ALA A 53 -49.02 -10.27 -8.16
C ALA A 53 -48.19 -11.12 -7.18
N ASP A 54 -48.75 -12.23 -6.69
CA ASP A 54 -48.05 -13.15 -5.78
C ASP A 54 -46.83 -13.79 -6.46
N LYS A 55 -46.94 -14.16 -7.74
CA LYS A 55 -45.82 -14.66 -8.54
C LYS A 55 -44.71 -13.62 -8.68
N HIS A 56 -45.06 -12.37 -9.01
CA HIS A 56 -44.08 -11.30 -9.12
C HIS A 56 -43.44 -10.94 -7.77
N ALA A 57 -44.22 -10.94 -6.69
CA ALA A 57 -43.70 -10.72 -5.34
C ALA A 57 -42.68 -11.80 -4.95
N ALA A 58 -43.00 -13.07 -5.22
CA ALA A 58 -42.08 -14.19 -4.99
C ALA A 58 -40.82 -14.10 -5.86
N GLN A 59 -40.96 -13.72 -7.14
CA GLN A 59 -39.82 -13.50 -8.03
C GLN A 59 -38.91 -12.37 -7.54
N LEU A 60 -39.49 -11.24 -7.13
CA LEU A 60 -38.73 -10.10 -6.59
C LEU A 60 -38.03 -10.49 -5.29
N GLN A 61 -38.71 -11.21 -4.40
CA GLN A 61 -38.12 -11.67 -3.16
C GLN A 61 -36.92 -12.60 -3.41
N ALA A 62 -37.09 -13.60 -4.28
CA ALA A 62 -35.99 -14.52 -4.64
C ALA A 62 -34.80 -13.77 -5.25
N PHE A 63 -35.06 -12.79 -6.14
CA PHE A 63 -34.02 -11.95 -6.72
C PHE A 63 -33.26 -11.15 -5.66
N PHE A 64 -33.95 -10.53 -4.72
CA PHE A 64 -33.29 -9.80 -3.63
C PHE A 64 -32.46 -10.71 -2.73
N GLU A 65 -32.94 -11.92 -2.42
CA GLU A 65 -32.20 -12.91 -1.65
C GLU A 65 -30.93 -13.39 -2.37
N ASP A 66 -30.97 -13.53 -3.70
CA ASP A 66 -29.79 -13.83 -4.52
C ASP A 66 -28.77 -12.69 -4.47
N VAL A 67 -29.22 -11.44 -4.65
CA VAL A 67 -28.35 -10.26 -4.59
C VAL A 67 -27.70 -10.11 -3.22
N GLN A 68 -28.46 -10.29 -2.14
CA GLN A 68 -27.93 -10.23 -0.78
C GLN A 68 -26.87 -11.31 -0.52
N ARG A 69 -27.11 -12.54 -1.00
CA ARG A 69 -26.11 -13.62 -0.91
C ARG A 69 -24.83 -13.29 -1.68
N ALA A 70 -24.96 -12.76 -2.90
CA ALA A 70 -23.81 -12.37 -3.69
C ALA A 70 -23.01 -11.24 -3.01
N ALA A 71 -23.69 -10.22 -2.48
CA ALA A 71 -23.04 -9.14 -1.74
C ALA A 71 -22.28 -9.65 -0.51
N ALA A 72 -22.90 -10.51 0.30
CA ALA A 72 -22.25 -11.11 1.46
C ALA A 72 -21.02 -11.95 1.09
N GLN A 73 -21.06 -12.65 -0.05
CA GLN A 73 -19.91 -13.40 -0.54
C GLN A 73 -18.75 -12.47 -0.94
N ILE A 74 -19.05 -11.39 -1.69
CA ILE A 74 -18.04 -10.41 -2.10
C ILE A 74 -17.38 -9.78 -0.86
N ASP A 75 -18.16 -9.39 0.14
CA ASP A 75 -17.64 -8.83 1.39
C ASP A 75 -16.74 -9.82 2.13
N ALA A 76 -17.12 -11.09 2.20
CA ALA A 76 -16.31 -12.13 2.81
C ALA A 76 -14.97 -12.33 2.09
N GLU A 77 -14.99 -12.39 0.75
CA GLU A 77 -13.78 -12.51 -0.06
C GLU A 77 -12.88 -11.27 0.05
N ALA A 78 -13.45 -10.07 0.05
CA ALA A 78 -12.72 -8.82 0.24
C ALA A 78 -12.03 -8.78 1.61
N ASN A 79 -12.72 -9.18 2.67
CA ASN A 79 -12.15 -9.25 4.02
C ASN A 79 -11.01 -10.27 4.11
N ALA A 80 -11.14 -11.44 3.48
CA ALA A 80 -10.09 -12.45 3.44
C ALA A 80 -8.83 -11.95 2.70
N LEU A 81 -9.02 -11.25 1.58
CA LEU A 81 -7.92 -10.64 0.84
C LEU A 81 -7.24 -9.52 1.63
N MET A 82 -8.00 -8.69 2.35
CA MET A 82 -7.45 -7.65 3.22
C MET A 82 -6.59 -8.22 4.34
N GLU A 83 -7.01 -9.30 5.00
CA GLU A 83 -6.19 -9.93 6.05
C GLU A 83 -4.91 -10.55 5.47
N LYS A 84 -4.99 -11.21 4.31
CA LYS A 84 -3.80 -11.72 3.62
C LYS A 84 -2.85 -10.59 3.23
N LYS A 85 -3.37 -9.46 2.76
CA LYS A 85 -2.58 -8.26 2.48
C LYS A 85 -1.89 -7.73 3.73
N ARG A 86 -2.62 -7.63 4.85
CA ARG A 86 -2.06 -7.19 6.13
C ARG A 86 -0.91 -8.09 6.60
N GLN A 87 -1.05 -9.41 6.42
CA GLN A 87 0.02 -10.36 6.72
C GLN A 87 1.24 -10.16 5.81
N TRP A 88 1.01 -9.92 4.52
CA TRP A 88 2.06 -9.60 3.57
C TRP A 88 2.79 -8.31 3.95
N ASP A 89 2.07 -7.23 4.28
CA ASP A 89 2.65 -5.95 4.68
C ASP A 89 3.58 -6.11 5.91
N ILE A 90 3.23 -6.97 6.87
CA ILE A 90 4.11 -7.30 8.02
C ILE A 90 5.37 -8.01 7.56
N VAL A 91 5.26 -9.00 6.66
CA VAL A 91 6.42 -9.72 6.14
C VAL A 91 7.31 -8.78 5.33
N GLU A 92 6.71 -7.95 4.49
CA GLU A 92 7.39 -6.93 3.70
C GLU A 92 8.15 -5.95 4.60
N GLN A 93 7.53 -5.47 5.68
CA GLN A 93 8.21 -4.63 6.67
C GLN A 93 9.37 -5.36 7.34
N ARG A 94 9.20 -6.63 7.74
CA ARG A 94 10.30 -7.42 8.34
C ARG A 94 11.46 -7.62 7.36
N VAL A 95 11.15 -7.87 6.09
CA VAL A 95 12.17 -7.98 5.03
C VAL A 95 12.87 -6.65 4.85
N HIS A 96 12.13 -5.54 4.82
CA HIS A 96 12.70 -4.20 4.72
C HIS A 96 13.63 -3.89 5.91
N GLU A 97 13.18 -4.11 7.14
CA GLU A 97 13.99 -3.93 8.35
C GLU A 97 15.22 -4.85 8.39
N ALA A 98 15.07 -6.12 7.95
CA ALA A 98 16.19 -7.05 7.84
C ALA A 98 17.19 -6.61 6.77
N MET A 99 16.70 -6.09 5.65
CA MET A 99 17.53 -5.56 4.56
C MET A 99 18.27 -4.29 5.01
N GLU A 100 17.63 -3.39 5.74
CA GLU A 100 18.30 -2.22 6.33
C GLU A 100 19.37 -2.64 7.34
N LYS A 101 19.06 -3.57 8.25
CA LYS A 101 20.04 -4.12 9.20
C LYS A 101 21.21 -4.81 8.51
N LEU A 102 20.94 -5.56 7.44
CA LEU A 102 21.99 -6.20 6.64
C LEU A 102 22.84 -5.16 5.90
N SER A 103 22.23 -4.08 5.41
CA SER A 103 22.95 -2.96 4.79
C SER A 103 23.89 -2.28 5.78
N ASN A 104 23.62 -2.35 7.09
CA ASN A 104 24.49 -1.87 8.17
C ASN A 104 25.47 -2.93 8.69
N SER A 105 25.42 -4.17 8.20
CA SER A 105 26.12 -5.30 8.82
C SER A 105 27.63 -5.20 8.69
N VAL A 106 28.20 -5.38 7.48
CA VAL A 106 29.65 -5.35 7.24
C VAL A 106 29.92 -5.19 5.73
N VAL A 107 30.83 -4.29 5.35
CA VAL A 107 31.40 -4.19 4.00
C VAL A 107 32.75 -4.91 3.98
N LYS A 108 32.97 -5.76 2.97
CA LYS A 108 34.26 -6.42 2.73
C LYS A 108 35.13 -5.58 1.80
N LEU A 109 36.39 -5.40 2.16
CA LEU A 109 37.40 -4.67 1.40
C LEU A 109 38.57 -5.60 1.11
N ASN A 110 38.98 -5.73 -0.15
CA ASN A 110 40.19 -6.42 -0.56
C ASN A 110 41.31 -5.39 -0.72
N VAL A 111 42.22 -5.33 0.24
CA VAL A 111 43.33 -4.38 0.26
C VAL A 111 44.61 -5.10 -0.09
N GLY A 112 45.16 -4.86 -1.28
CA GLY A 112 46.41 -5.48 -1.74
C GLY A 112 46.43 -7.01 -1.67
N GLY A 113 45.26 -7.67 -1.77
CA GLY A 113 45.10 -9.12 -1.66
C GLY A 113 44.65 -9.65 -0.29
N ARG A 114 44.55 -8.80 0.75
CA ARG A 114 44.05 -9.19 2.07
C ARG A 114 42.62 -8.69 2.27
N ILE A 115 41.72 -9.59 2.69
CA ILE A 115 40.33 -9.23 2.97
C ILE A 115 40.19 -8.66 4.37
N PHE A 116 39.62 -7.45 4.44
CA PHE A 116 39.19 -6.77 5.65
C PHE A 116 37.67 -6.62 5.67
N ALA A 117 37.09 -6.60 6.86
CA ALA A 117 35.66 -6.44 7.08
C ALA A 117 35.43 -5.29 8.07
N LEU A 118 34.67 -4.28 7.65
CA LEU A 118 34.31 -3.14 8.50
C LEU A 118 32.81 -2.85 8.44
N PRO A 119 32.19 -2.40 9.54
CA PRO A 119 30.82 -1.90 9.50
C PRO A 119 30.69 -0.75 8.49
N LYS A 120 29.57 -0.70 7.77
CA LYS A 120 29.32 0.37 6.80
C LYS A 120 29.35 1.75 7.48
N ASP A 121 28.82 1.85 8.69
CA ASP A 121 28.80 3.07 9.50
C ASP A 121 30.21 3.59 9.79
N THR A 122 31.17 2.70 10.04
CA THR A 122 32.58 3.08 10.28
C THR A 122 33.23 3.64 9.02
N LEU A 123 32.87 3.14 7.85
CA LEU A 123 33.36 3.62 6.56
C LEU A 123 32.70 4.94 6.12
N LEU A 124 31.45 5.17 6.52
CA LEU A 124 30.69 6.39 6.21
C LEU A 124 30.89 7.52 7.24
N LYS A 125 31.54 7.24 8.38
CA LYS A 125 31.78 8.21 9.47
C LYS A 125 32.49 9.49 9.01
N TYR A 126 33.39 9.39 8.04
CA TYR A 126 34.13 10.54 7.49
C TYR A 126 33.55 10.90 6.11
N GLU A 127 32.66 11.91 6.10
CA GLU A 127 32.09 12.45 4.87
C GLU A 127 33.19 13.00 3.95
N GLY A 128 33.06 12.75 2.65
CA GLY A 128 34.08 13.15 1.66
C GLY A 128 35.29 12.21 1.55
N SER A 129 35.43 11.19 2.42
CA SER A 129 36.47 10.17 2.26
C SER A 129 36.26 9.29 1.02
N TYR A 130 37.32 8.60 0.59
CA TYR A 130 37.26 7.63 -0.50
C TYR A 130 36.16 6.59 -0.30
N PHE A 131 36.00 6.09 0.94
CA PHE A 131 34.97 5.12 1.28
C PHE A 131 33.55 5.67 1.17
N HIS A 132 33.36 6.93 1.59
CA HIS A 132 32.08 7.62 1.45
C HIS A 132 31.70 7.78 -0.02
N ALA A 133 32.62 8.23 -0.88
CA ALA A 133 32.37 8.34 -2.31
C ALA A 133 32.11 6.97 -2.98
N MET A 134 32.88 5.94 -2.60
CA MET A 134 32.75 4.58 -3.13
C MET A 134 31.40 3.95 -2.77
N LEU A 135 30.96 4.08 -1.52
CA LEU A 135 29.71 3.47 -1.04
C LEU A 135 28.45 4.28 -1.37
N SER A 136 28.58 5.59 -1.56
CA SER A 136 27.46 6.46 -1.97
C SER A 136 27.19 6.42 -3.49
N GLN A 137 28.14 5.95 -4.30
CA GLN A 137 27.99 5.87 -5.76
C GLN A 137 27.63 4.46 -6.22
N SER A 138 26.45 4.30 -6.85
CA SER A 138 25.94 3.03 -7.40
C SER A 138 26.76 2.41 -8.54
N LYS A 139 27.85 3.06 -8.96
CA LYS A 139 28.75 2.60 -10.04
C LYS A 139 29.84 1.65 -9.55
N TRP A 140 30.18 1.67 -8.26
CA TRP A 140 31.20 0.81 -7.68
C TRP A 140 30.52 -0.48 -7.24
N LYS A 141 30.84 -1.57 -7.92
CA LYS A 141 30.33 -2.91 -7.58
C LYS A 141 31.44 -3.72 -6.93
N PRO A 142 31.13 -4.49 -5.89
CA PRO A 142 32.08 -5.44 -5.33
C PRO A 142 32.43 -6.52 -6.36
N ASP A 143 33.58 -7.16 -6.18
CA ASP A 143 34.03 -8.23 -7.05
C ASP A 143 33.08 -9.45 -6.97
N LEU A 144 32.89 -10.15 -8.10
CA LEU A 144 31.93 -11.26 -8.22
C LEU A 144 32.26 -12.44 -7.30
N ASP A 145 33.54 -12.70 -7.07
CA ASP A 145 33.97 -13.93 -6.39
C ASP A 145 33.80 -13.83 -4.86
N ASN A 146 34.11 -12.68 -4.26
CA ASN A 146 34.17 -12.52 -2.80
C ASN A 146 33.22 -11.46 -2.23
N ASP A 147 32.48 -10.75 -3.09
CA ASP A 147 31.63 -9.63 -2.71
C ASP A 147 32.43 -8.56 -1.90
N ALA A 148 33.63 -8.24 -2.39
CA ALA A 148 34.57 -7.33 -1.74
C ALA A 148 35.03 -6.20 -2.68
N TYR A 149 35.20 -5.00 -2.14
CA TYR A 149 35.69 -3.84 -2.89
C TYR A 149 37.23 -3.82 -2.92
N PHE A 150 37.82 -3.72 -4.11
CA PHE A 150 39.28 -3.70 -4.24
C PHE A 150 39.87 -2.31 -3.94
N ILE A 151 40.94 -2.30 -3.15
CA ILE A 151 41.71 -1.11 -2.79
C ILE A 151 43.18 -1.41 -3.00
N ASP A 152 43.83 -0.61 -3.84
CA ASP A 152 45.27 -0.71 -4.10
C ASP A 152 46.07 0.02 -3.00
N ALA A 153 46.14 -0.59 -1.81
CA ALA A 153 46.92 -0.11 -0.68
C ALA A 153 47.67 -1.23 0.02
N ASP A 154 48.68 -0.87 0.80
CA ASP A 154 49.47 -1.83 1.57
C ASP A 154 48.64 -2.42 2.73
N PRO A 155 48.36 -3.74 2.74
CA PRO A 155 47.53 -4.37 3.77
C PRO A 155 48.15 -4.30 5.17
N THR A 156 49.47 -4.10 5.29
CA THR A 156 50.14 -3.99 6.59
C THR A 156 49.95 -2.63 7.24
N LEU A 157 49.77 -1.58 6.42
CA LEU A 157 49.52 -0.22 6.90
C LEU A 157 48.02 0.05 7.07
N PHE A 158 47.18 -0.72 6.38
CA PHE A 158 45.73 -0.58 6.46
C PHE A 158 45.16 -0.85 7.86
N GLU A 159 45.84 -1.63 8.70
CA GLU A 159 45.43 -1.82 10.10
C GLU A 159 45.39 -0.49 10.87
N TYR A 160 46.35 0.40 10.67
CA TYR A 160 46.38 1.74 11.28
C TYR A 160 45.24 2.62 10.77
N VAL A 161 44.93 2.52 9.47
CA VAL A 161 43.78 3.22 8.87
C VAL A 161 42.48 2.74 9.52
N MET A 162 42.33 1.43 9.74
CA MET A 162 41.14 0.89 10.41
C MET A 162 41.00 1.35 11.85
N THR A 163 42.11 1.38 12.61
CA THR A 163 42.12 1.92 13.99
C THR A 163 41.66 3.36 13.99
N TYR A 164 42.20 4.20 13.09
CA TYR A 164 41.77 5.58 12.94
C TYR A 164 40.28 5.71 12.56
N LEU A 165 39.78 4.86 11.66
CA LEU A 165 38.36 4.87 11.29
C LEU A 165 37.44 4.53 12.48
N ARG A 166 37.86 3.61 13.35
CA ARG A 166 37.09 3.17 14.53
C ARG A 166 37.17 4.17 15.67
N GLU A 167 38.38 4.51 16.08
CA GLU A 167 38.67 5.22 17.33
C GLU A 167 38.75 6.74 17.12
N GLY A 168 39.10 7.20 15.92
CA GLY A 168 39.29 8.62 15.60
C GLY A 168 40.68 9.16 15.94
N ASP A 169 41.52 8.34 16.56
CA ASP A 169 42.91 8.65 16.87
C ASP A 169 43.86 7.72 16.08
N LEU A 170 45.01 8.25 15.70
CA LEU A 170 46.02 7.55 14.92
C LEU A 170 47.33 7.44 15.71
N SER A 171 47.46 6.37 16.49
CA SER A 171 48.73 6.05 17.15
C SER A 171 49.72 5.42 16.16
N CYS A 172 50.83 6.12 15.92
CA CYS A 172 51.96 5.64 15.12
C CYS A 172 53.20 5.35 15.98
N GLU A 173 53.01 5.06 17.27
CA GLU A 173 54.10 4.78 18.20
C GLU A 173 54.87 3.52 17.77
N GLY A 174 56.20 3.58 17.77
CA GLY A 174 57.05 2.46 17.34
C GLY A 174 57.15 2.21 15.83
N LEU A 175 56.43 2.96 14.98
CA LEU A 175 56.52 2.78 13.52
C LEU A 175 57.83 3.37 12.96
N PRO A 176 58.60 2.63 12.12
CA PRO A 176 59.77 3.17 11.44
C PRO A 176 59.40 4.39 10.56
N PRO A 177 60.30 5.39 10.40
CA PRO A 177 60.02 6.61 9.65
C PRO A 177 59.50 6.36 8.22
N LEU A 178 60.06 5.35 7.54
CA LEU A 178 59.64 4.98 6.19
C LEU A 178 58.20 4.43 6.15
N LYS A 179 57.77 3.68 7.17
CA LYS A 179 56.39 3.16 7.27
C LYS A 179 55.41 4.30 7.58
N LYS A 180 55.80 5.26 8.42
CA LYS A 180 55.00 6.47 8.67
C LYS A 180 54.76 7.26 7.38
N GLN A 181 55.81 7.50 6.60
CA GLN A 181 55.68 8.19 5.32
C GLN A 181 54.73 7.47 4.35
N ARG A 182 54.80 6.13 4.29
CA ARG A 182 53.89 5.33 3.47
C ARG A 182 52.45 5.38 3.99
N LEU A 183 52.24 5.34 5.31
CA LEU A 183 50.93 5.45 5.93
C LEU A 183 50.28 6.80 5.61
N MET A 184 51.03 7.91 5.65
CA MET A 184 50.52 9.23 5.26
C MET A 184 50.05 9.25 3.81
N LYS A 185 50.85 8.69 2.89
CA LYS A 185 50.42 8.59 1.48
C LYS A 185 49.14 7.77 1.32
N THR A 186 48.96 6.72 2.12
CA THR A 186 47.73 5.92 2.12
C THR A 186 46.54 6.71 2.66
N LEU A 187 46.71 7.50 3.73
CA LEU A 187 45.65 8.37 4.27
C LEU A 187 45.25 9.45 3.28
N ASP A 188 46.24 10.07 2.61
CA ASP A 188 46.02 11.04 1.54
C ASP A 188 45.26 10.40 0.37
N TYR A 189 45.66 9.19 -0.06
CA TYR A 189 44.99 8.42 -1.11
C TYR A 189 43.53 8.12 -0.76
N LEU A 190 43.25 7.80 0.50
CA LEU A 190 41.90 7.50 1.00
C LEU A 190 41.10 8.77 1.35
N ASN A 191 41.68 9.95 1.16
CA ASN A 191 41.11 11.26 1.51
C ASN A 191 40.62 11.31 2.97
N LEU A 192 41.47 10.86 3.90
CA LEU A 192 41.20 10.89 5.34
C LEU A 192 41.97 12.03 6.00
N GLU A 193 41.25 13.07 6.43
CA GLU A 193 41.81 14.21 7.16
C GLU A 193 42.04 13.84 8.63
N VAL A 194 43.28 13.49 8.98
CA VAL A 194 43.66 13.19 10.37
C VAL A 194 43.78 14.49 11.17
N LEU A 195 42.79 14.77 12.03
CA LEU A 195 42.72 15.98 12.86
C LEU A 195 43.70 15.99 14.04
N GLU A 196 43.91 14.85 14.70
CA GLU A 196 44.82 14.71 15.84
C GLU A 196 45.92 13.71 15.48
N TRP A 197 47.13 14.23 15.31
CA TRP A 197 48.33 13.45 15.07
C TRP A 197 49.22 13.58 16.29
N ASP A 198 49.58 12.47 16.92
CA ASP A 198 50.55 12.48 18.03
C ASP A 198 51.96 12.78 17.48
N ALA A 199 52.27 14.07 17.37
CA ALA A 199 53.47 14.62 16.76
C ALA A 199 54.75 14.30 17.54
N SER A 200 54.65 13.67 18.71
CA SER A 200 55.76 13.35 19.61
C SER A 200 56.85 12.47 18.99
N ALA A 201 56.59 11.85 17.83
CA ALA A 201 57.55 11.00 17.13
C ALA A 201 58.16 11.59 15.84
N SER A 202 58.14 12.93 15.70
CA SER A 202 58.63 13.64 14.51
C SER A 202 60.04 14.22 14.72
N VAL A 203 61.10 13.46 14.43
CA VAL A 203 62.38 14.07 14.04
C VAL A 203 62.26 14.50 12.58
N GLY A 204 61.91 15.77 12.35
CA GLY A 204 62.40 16.51 11.18
C GLY A 204 61.58 16.56 9.89
N PHE A 205 60.25 16.45 9.90
CA PHE A 205 59.45 16.90 8.76
C PHE A 205 58.25 17.72 9.25
N GLY A 206 58.33 19.04 9.05
CA GLY A 206 57.23 19.95 9.34
C GLY A 206 56.03 19.70 8.42
N PRO A 207 54.81 20.05 8.87
CA PRO A 207 53.60 19.84 8.10
C PRO A 207 53.62 20.65 6.80
N ILE A 208 53.39 19.97 5.67
CA ILE A 208 53.10 20.60 4.36
C ILE A 208 51.66 21.17 4.34
N LEU A 209 50.85 20.85 5.36
CA LEU A 209 49.46 21.23 5.47
C LEU A 209 49.26 22.53 6.27
N GLY A 210 49.87 23.62 5.82
CA GLY A 210 49.77 24.93 6.49
C GLY A 210 49.54 26.12 5.56
N ARG A 211 49.24 25.90 4.28
CA ARG A 211 49.21 27.00 3.28
C ARG A 211 47.85 27.34 2.67
N MET A 212 46.73 26.80 3.17
CA MET A 212 45.41 27.15 2.64
C MET A 212 44.45 27.88 3.60
N GLU A 213 44.82 28.12 4.87
CA GLU A 213 43.96 28.88 5.79
C GLU A 213 44.42 30.31 6.13
N GLN A 214 45.61 30.75 5.71
CA GLN A 214 46.07 32.12 5.99
C GLN A 214 45.64 33.18 4.96
N LEU A 215 44.99 32.80 3.85
CA LEU A 215 44.54 33.78 2.83
C LEU A 215 43.08 34.24 2.98
N ARG A 216 42.31 33.69 3.94
CA ARG A 216 40.93 34.16 4.23
C ARG A 216 40.81 35.11 5.42
N LEU A 217 41.81 35.21 6.29
CA LEU A 217 41.78 36.15 7.42
C LEU A 217 42.42 37.52 7.12
N HIS A 218 43.36 37.60 6.17
CA HIS A 218 43.93 38.89 5.77
C HIS A 218 43.00 39.73 4.88
N HIS A 219 41.99 39.12 4.24
CA HIS A 219 41.01 39.84 3.42
C HIS A 219 39.82 40.38 4.24
N LEU A 220 39.52 39.79 5.40
CA LEU A 220 38.40 40.21 6.25
C LEU A 220 38.77 41.32 7.25
N LEU A 221 40.06 41.51 7.56
CA LEU A 221 40.54 42.60 8.43
C LEU A 221 40.83 43.91 7.70
N ALA A 222 40.86 43.94 6.37
CA ALA A 222 41.11 45.15 5.57
C ALA A 222 39.83 45.96 5.25
N LEU A 223 38.64 45.47 5.63
CA LEU A 223 37.35 46.11 5.35
C LEU A 223 36.70 46.79 6.58
N LEU A 224 37.37 46.79 7.74
CA LEU A 224 36.82 47.30 9.01
C LEU A 224 37.59 48.48 9.61
N THR A 225 38.54 49.08 8.90
CA THR A 225 39.16 50.35 9.30
C THR A 225 38.65 51.50 8.42
N PRO A 226 37.92 52.48 8.99
CA PRO A 226 37.50 53.67 8.25
C PRO A 226 38.70 54.59 7.98
N PRO A 227 38.81 55.23 6.81
CA PRO A 227 39.82 56.26 6.56
C PRO A 227 39.48 57.54 7.35
N CYS A 228 40.52 58.28 7.72
CA CYS A 228 40.47 59.59 8.37
C CYS A 228 39.61 60.62 7.62
#